data_AF-A0A4S4MVW3-F1
#
_entry.id   AF-A0A4S4MVW3-F1
#
_cell.length_a   1.000
_cell.length_b   1.000
_cell.length_c   1.000
_cell.angle_alpha   90.00
_cell.angle_beta   90.00
_cell.angle_gamma   90.00
#
_symmetry.space_group_name_H-M   'P 1'
#
loop_
_entity.id
_entity.type
_entity.pdbx_description
1 polymer ?
#
loop_
_entity_poly.entity_id
_entity_poly.type
_entity_poly.pdbx_seq_one_letter_code
_entity_poly.pdbx_strand_id
1 'polypeptide(L)'
;MLSTNAVEAQVGDITPSDGIAKPEKQKLEAEYEDGVSAEARFVKDLDRFEMASQALEYERNHNAQTLQPFFDSSLPLLRHPEVKQWGEDLATERANFKQSQPN
;
A
#
# COMPACT_ATOMS: atom_id res chain seq x y z
N MET A 1 0.81 -23.14 -2.37
CA MET A 1 1.82 -22.08 -2.48
C MET A 1 1.60 -21.36 -3.79
N LEU A 2 0.59 -20.49 -3.83
CA LEU A 2 0.30 -19.68 -5.00
C LEU A 2 1.18 -18.44 -4.93
N SER A 3 1.96 -18.30 -5.99
CA SER A 3 3.06 -17.36 -6.17
C SER A 3 2.53 -15.93 -6.22
N THR A 4 3.23 -15.05 -5.53
CA THR A 4 3.07 -13.58 -5.39
C THR A 4 3.07 -12.80 -6.72
N ASN A 5 3.01 -13.48 -7.87
CA ASN A 5 3.24 -12.89 -9.19
C ASN A 5 1.97 -12.34 -9.87
N ALA A 6 0.81 -12.32 -9.19
CA ALA A 6 -0.46 -11.91 -9.83
C ALA A 6 -0.92 -10.48 -9.50
N VAL A 7 -0.36 -9.84 -8.46
CA VAL A 7 -0.83 -8.49 -8.03
C VAL A 7 0.01 -7.37 -8.66
N GLU A 8 1.29 -7.61 -8.98
CA GLU A 8 2.14 -6.59 -9.60
C GLU A 8 1.90 -6.37 -11.11
N ALA A 9 1.07 -7.19 -11.75
CA ALA A 9 0.85 -7.10 -13.20
C ALA A 9 -0.12 -5.98 -13.63
N GLN A 10 -0.81 -5.29 -12.71
CA GLN A 10 -1.96 -4.44 -13.05
C GLN A 10 -1.77 -2.93 -12.82
N VAL A 11 -0.67 -2.44 -12.22
CA VAL A 11 -0.51 -0.98 -11.91
C VAL A 11 0.84 -0.40 -12.35
N GLY A 12 1.56 -1.05 -13.26
CA GLY A 12 2.92 -0.62 -13.63
C GLY A 12 3.22 -0.41 -15.11
N ASP A 13 2.27 -0.65 -16.02
CA ASP A 13 2.52 -0.53 -17.46
C ASP A 13 1.84 0.71 -18.04
N ILE A 14 2.52 1.84 -17.91
CA ILE A 14 2.40 2.93 -18.88
C ILE A 14 3.67 2.95 -19.73
N THR A 15 3.67 2.10 -20.76
CA THR A 15 4.42 2.18 -22.02
C THR A 15 5.88 1.70 -22.04
N PRO A 16 6.17 0.63 -22.80
CA PRO A 16 7.48 0.37 -23.37
C PRO A 16 7.50 0.90 -24.82
N SER A 17 7.52 2.23 -25.06
CA SER A 17 7.65 2.71 -26.45
C SER A 17 8.30 4.08 -26.71
N ASP A 18 8.47 4.97 -25.73
CA ASP A 18 8.70 6.38 -26.08
C ASP A 18 10.18 6.80 -26.24
N GLY A 19 11.12 5.85 -26.31
CA GLY A 19 12.50 6.17 -26.66
C GLY A 19 13.23 7.11 -25.68
N ILE A 20 12.69 7.28 -24.48
CA ILE A 20 13.27 8.16 -23.46
C ILE A 20 14.54 7.51 -22.90
N ALA A 21 15.64 8.25 -22.95
CA ALA A 21 16.91 7.78 -22.40
C ALA A 21 16.76 7.53 -20.88
N LYS A 22 17.27 6.39 -20.41
CA LYS A 22 17.29 5.97 -18.99
C LYS A 22 17.51 7.11 -17.96
N PRO A 23 18.45 8.08 -18.16
CA PRO A 23 18.66 9.16 -17.19
C PRO A 23 17.50 10.16 -17.09
N GLU A 24 16.74 10.39 -18.17
CA GLU A 24 15.62 11.33 -18.18
C GLU A 24 14.39 10.74 -17.48
N LYS A 25 14.18 9.42 -17.67
CA LYS A 25 13.22 8.61 -16.92
C LYS A 25 13.51 8.62 -15.42
N GLN A 26 14.77 8.35 -15.03
CA GLN A 26 15.17 8.35 -13.62
C GLN A 26 14.98 9.72 -12.95
N LYS A 27 15.14 10.82 -13.69
CA LYS A 27 14.94 12.17 -13.16
C LYS A 27 13.46 12.46 -12.90
N LEU A 28 12.56 12.08 -13.83
CA LEU A 28 11.12 12.24 -13.65
C LEU A 28 10.58 11.33 -12.54
N GLU A 29 11.08 10.10 -12.45
CA GLU A 29 10.77 9.17 -11.36
C GLU A 29 11.29 9.69 -10.02
N ALA A 30 12.48 10.29 -9.97
CA ALA A 30 13.03 10.92 -8.77
C ALA A 30 12.22 12.14 -8.32
N GLU A 31 11.73 12.96 -9.25
CA GLU A 31 10.92 14.16 -8.94
C GLU A 31 9.53 13.78 -8.39
N TYR A 32 8.94 12.69 -8.90
CA TYR A 32 7.73 12.06 -8.34
C TYR A 32 8.01 11.36 -7.00
N GLU A 33 9.15 10.67 -6.87
CA GLU A 33 9.57 10.01 -5.64
C GLU A 33 9.90 10.98 -4.50
N ASP A 34 10.43 12.16 -4.81
CA ASP A 34 10.77 13.19 -3.82
C ASP A 34 9.54 13.70 -3.06
N GLY A 35 8.32 13.47 -3.56
CA GLY A 35 7.09 13.75 -2.82
C GLY A 35 7.00 15.20 -2.35
N VAL A 36 7.49 16.13 -3.19
CA VAL A 36 7.67 17.54 -2.82
C VAL A 36 6.32 18.26 -2.71
N SER A 37 5.32 17.84 -3.49
CA SER A 37 3.96 18.38 -3.41
C SER A 37 3.13 17.72 -2.31
N ALA A 38 2.17 18.47 -1.77
CA ALA A 38 1.26 17.95 -0.74
C ALA A 38 0.38 16.83 -1.30
N GLU A 39 0.00 16.95 -2.57
CA GLU A 39 -0.81 16.02 -3.32
C GLU A 39 -0.08 14.69 -3.53
N ALA A 40 1.21 14.72 -3.91
CA ALA A 40 1.99 13.49 -4.08
C ALA A 40 2.16 12.74 -2.76
N ARG A 41 2.38 13.46 -1.64
CA ARG A 41 2.43 12.84 -0.30
C ARG A 41 1.10 12.24 0.08
N PHE A 42 0.01 12.95 -0.18
CA PHE A 42 -1.34 12.46 0.10
C PHE A 42 -1.66 11.19 -0.70
N VAL A 43 -1.37 11.18 -2.01
CA VAL A 43 -1.54 9.98 -2.86
C VAL A 43 -0.69 8.81 -2.36
N LYS A 44 0.56 9.05 -1.95
CA LYS A 44 1.40 8.00 -1.34
C LYS A 44 0.85 7.49 0.00
N ASP A 45 0.15 8.32 0.77
CA ASP A 45 -0.51 7.85 1.99
C ASP A 45 -1.76 7.03 1.66
N LEU A 46 -2.53 7.42 0.64
CA LEU A 46 -3.67 6.65 0.16
C LEU A 46 -3.26 5.26 -0.35
N ASP A 47 -2.20 5.18 -1.15
CA ASP A 47 -1.67 3.91 -1.68
C ASP A 47 -1.28 2.93 -0.55
N ARG A 48 -0.62 3.44 0.50
CA ARG A 48 -0.29 2.64 1.69
C ARG A 48 -1.51 2.21 2.49
N PHE A 49 -2.48 3.11 2.64
CA PHE A 49 -3.72 2.78 3.33
C PHE A 49 -4.48 1.68 2.56
N GLU A 50 -4.53 1.79 1.24
CA GLU A 50 -5.18 0.83 0.35
C GLU A 50 -4.54 -0.56 0.47
N MET A 51 -3.21 -0.65 0.44
CA MET A 51 -2.48 -1.90 0.67
C MET A 51 -2.82 -2.55 2.03
N ALA A 52 -2.88 -1.76 3.10
CA ALA A 52 -3.26 -2.26 4.42
C ALA A 52 -4.73 -2.73 4.48
N SER A 53 -5.63 -2.03 3.77
CA SER A 53 -7.05 -2.39 3.68
C SER A 53 -7.24 -3.71 2.95
N GLN A 54 -6.61 -3.89 1.79
CA GLN A 54 -6.63 -5.15 1.06
C GLN A 54 -6.10 -6.32 1.89
N ALA A 55 -5.03 -6.09 2.66
CA ALA A 55 -4.49 -7.12 3.55
C ALA A 55 -5.52 -7.56 4.60
N LEU A 56 -6.27 -6.62 5.20
CA LEU A 56 -7.33 -6.94 6.17
C LEU A 56 -8.49 -7.71 5.51
N GLU A 57 -8.93 -7.29 4.34
CA GLU A 57 -9.97 -8.00 3.58
C GLU A 57 -9.53 -9.44 3.24
N TYR A 58 -8.25 -9.63 2.90
CA TYR A 58 -7.71 -10.95 2.64
C TYR A 58 -7.64 -11.80 3.92
N GLU A 59 -7.21 -11.24 5.06
CA GLU A 59 -7.25 -11.93 6.37
C GLU A 59 -8.69 -12.39 6.68
N ARG A 60 -9.70 -11.56 6.37
CA ARG A 60 -11.13 -11.85 6.57
C ARG A 60 -11.66 -12.97 5.69
N ASN A 61 -11.36 -12.91 4.39
CA ASN A 61 -11.97 -13.79 3.41
C ASN A 61 -11.26 -15.15 3.30
N HIS A 62 -9.99 -15.23 3.70
CA HIS A 62 -9.17 -16.43 3.51
C HIS A 62 -8.59 -17.01 4.82
N ASN A 63 -9.00 -16.50 5.99
CA ASN A 63 -8.47 -16.89 7.30
C ASN A 63 -6.92 -16.84 7.38
N ALA A 64 -6.31 -15.96 6.59
CA ALA A 64 -4.86 -15.79 6.56
C ALA A 64 -4.39 -15.05 7.81
N GLN A 65 -3.49 -15.64 8.59
CA GLN A 65 -2.98 -15.01 9.82
C GLN A 65 -1.62 -14.32 9.65
N THR A 66 -0.99 -14.43 8.48
CA THR A 66 0.43 -14.08 8.27
C THR A 66 0.65 -12.79 7.48
N LEU A 67 -0.36 -11.92 7.35
CA LEU A 67 -0.24 -10.67 6.59
C LEU A 67 0.28 -9.48 7.40
N GLN A 68 0.75 -9.72 8.63
CA GLN A 68 1.38 -8.69 9.48
C GLN A 68 2.41 -7.80 8.76
N PRO A 69 3.30 -8.34 7.89
CA PRO A 69 4.30 -7.52 7.19
C PRO A 69 3.71 -6.39 6.33
N PHE A 70 2.48 -6.56 5.79
CA PHE A 70 1.80 -5.53 5.00
C PHE A 70 1.32 -4.35 5.86
N PHE A 71 0.94 -4.60 7.11
CA PHE A 71 0.54 -3.55 8.03
C PHE A 71 1.77 -2.80 8.56
N ASP A 72 2.83 -3.55 8.90
CA ASP A 72 4.08 -2.99 9.42
C ASP A 72 4.80 -2.10 8.39
N SER A 73 4.71 -2.44 7.10
CA SER A 73 5.29 -1.64 6.01
C SER A 73 4.42 -0.46 5.56
N SER A 74 3.16 -0.38 6.00
CA SER A 74 2.19 0.63 5.53
C SER A 74 1.83 1.67 6.57
N LEU A 75 1.19 1.23 7.67
CA LEU A 75 0.54 2.12 8.63
C LEU A 75 1.50 3.09 9.31
N PRO A 76 2.72 2.69 9.72
CA PRO A 76 3.67 3.61 10.34
C PRO A 76 4.17 4.72 9.40
N LEU A 77 4.04 4.54 8.08
CA LEU A 77 4.54 5.49 7.08
C LEU A 77 3.52 6.56 6.69
N LEU A 78 2.25 6.41 7.09
CA LEU A 78 1.20 7.40 6.83
C LEU A 78 1.55 8.73 7.49
N ARG A 79 1.41 9.85 6.77
CA ARG A 79 1.79 11.19 7.25
C ARG A 79 0.59 12.11 7.43
N HIS A 80 -0.36 12.07 6.49
CA HIS A 80 -1.53 12.91 6.47
C HIS A 80 -2.44 12.63 7.69
N PRO A 81 -2.89 13.65 8.43
CA PRO A 81 -3.65 13.46 9.66
C PRO A 81 -4.91 12.59 9.48
N GLU A 82 -5.68 12.83 8.42
CA GLU A 82 -6.91 12.06 8.16
C GLU A 82 -6.61 10.61 7.78
N VAL A 83 -5.59 10.38 6.96
CA VAL A 83 -5.23 9.01 6.52
C VAL A 83 -4.62 8.22 7.67
N LYS A 84 -3.87 8.88 8.56
CA LYS A 84 -3.41 8.29 9.82
C LYS A 84 -4.57 7.82 10.67
N GLN A 85 -5.61 8.66 10.84
CA GLN A 85 -6.80 8.28 11.59
C GLN A 85 -7.46 7.04 10.99
N TRP A 86 -7.61 7.00 9.66
CA TRP A 86 -8.15 5.81 8.99
C TRP A 86 -7.27 4.58 9.20
N GLY A 87 -5.95 4.73 9.18
CA GLY A 87 -5.01 3.65 9.48
C GLY A 87 -5.12 3.12 10.91
N GLU A 88 -5.34 3.99 11.89
CA GLU A 88 -5.60 3.63 13.29
C GLU A 88 -6.94 2.91 13.47
N ASP A 89 -7.99 3.41 12.80
CA ASP A 89 -9.32 2.80 12.80
C ASP A 89 -9.26 1.39 12.19
N LEU A 90 -8.53 1.23 11.07
CA LEU A 90 -8.30 -0.05 10.39
C LEU A 90 -7.53 -1.05 11.27
N ALA A 91 -6.49 -0.58 11.97
CA ALA A 91 -5.74 -1.41 12.92
C ALA A 91 -6.63 -1.87 14.09
N THR A 92 -7.50 -1.00 14.59
CA THR A 92 -8.48 -1.32 15.63
C THR A 92 -9.50 -2.34 15.13
N GLU A 93 -10.02 -2.15 13.92
CA GLU A 93 -10.96 -3.07 13.28
C GLU A 93 -10.37 -4.47 13.11
N ARG A 94 -9.11 -4.54 12.69
CA ARG A 94 -8.34 -5.79 12.59
C ARG A 94 -8.15 -6.46 13.94
N ALA A 95 -7.81 -5.70 14.99
CA ALA A 95 -7.64 -6.25 16.34
C ALA A 95 -8.95 -6.85 16.86
N ASN A 96 -10.07 -6.16 16.66
CA ASN A 96 -11.40 -6.65 17.02
C ASN A 96 -11.75 -7.94 16.26
N PHE A 97 -11.45 -7.97 14.95
CA PHE A 97 -11.66 -9.16 14.13
C PHE A 97 -10.87 -10.36 14.64
N LYS A 98 -9.58 -10.18 14.96
CA LYS A 98 -8.73 -11.25 15.52
C LYS A 98 -9.18 -11.73 16.90
N GLN A 99 -9.72 -10.85 17.74
CA GLN A 99 -10.31 -11.24 19.03
C GLN A 99 -11.61 -12.03 18.86
N SER A 100 -12.39 -11.74 17.81
CA SER A 100 -13.67 -12.40 17.53
C SER A 100 -13.53 -13.79 16.89
N GLN A 101 -12.35 -14.12 16.37
CA GLN A 101 -12.00 -15.47 15.90
C GLN A 101 -11.13 -16.19 16.93
N PRO A 102 -11.71 -16.85 17.95
CA PRO A 102 -10.93 -17.72 18.83
C PRO A 102 -10.32 -18.87 18.02
N ASN A 103 -9.06 -19.20 18.32
CA ASN A 103 -8.34 -20.37 17.80
C ASN A 103 -9.13 -21.67 17.94
#